data_AF-A0A4Q9LH06-F1
#
_entry.id   AF-A0A4Q9LH06-F1
#
_cell.length_a   1.000
_cell.length_b   1.000
_cell.length_c   1.000
_cell.angle_alpha   90.00
_cell.angle_beta   90.00
_cell.angle_gamma   90.00
#
_symmetry.space_group_name_H-M   'P 1'
#
loop_
_entity.id
_entity.type
_entity.pdbx_description
1 polymer ?
#
loop_
_entity_poly.entity_id
_entity_poly.type
_entity_poly.pdbx_seq_one_letter_code
_entity_poly.pdbx_strand_id
1 'polypeptide(L)'
;MDCNFNKPDLYFYELIKKAKTNPEFTKELKNKIIENEMTFLYLELSTKKVIGYDESEYGILRRANEAQLKKFQEEKESDPDNETFQINVDKKIAEYYAKTMDIINLNSMFRDLRKKVFSASFSVDVLLCKMRICFILKDKRSLPIIVNQLTSITEKGCDWDRKNKFKSYEALYLLISKDFKKSAILFTECLATFESYELLTYEKAVLYAVFTGILTFNREDIDKKILQSSEVMEAINKFPFAYKLVESFYKCNYRTIFYEISDFAENIRNETFLSSLINYFVYEMKSRVYQQLLLSYKSLHIETMASIFGVSVEYLEKDLIKYIVDKKVSCRIDRITMSVSACKSEIDYNSYVVESSDEMLRMMRKILVSVSDSSRWLKRGNIRPRNEAVFCYIKDRNVFWGADGMCQYCGKSGKTVDHLATRFEKMLGHVYTRQHNEVVRCLHLLLQIDISLIQEILDNEYAAIRVDIKIKTDVKIRNNRPDIVILDKKKNKITLIELGLIYKCHVEIIPYVMTWDGIVTKYHKSHLKRLEIPMNVEAYIQSIVLKKTVETISFDRQRGLESGL
;
A
#
# COMPACT_ATOMS: atom_id res chain seq x y z
N MET A 1 -23.69 -18.53 -23.95
CA MET A 1 -24.14 -18.04 -22.62
C MET A 1 -22.88 -17.76 -21.82
N ASP A 2 -22.68 -16.53 -21.39
CA ASP A 2 -21.53 -16.19 -20.55
C ASP A 2 -21.71 -16.80 -19.16
N CYS A 3 -20.77 -17.65 -18.77
CA CYS A 3 -20.72 -18.22 -17.43
C CYS A 3 -20.22 -17.16 -16.46
N ASN A 4 -21.10 -16.68 -15.60
CA ASN A 4 -20.81 -15.61 -14.65
C ASN A 4 -20.43 -16.15 -13.26
N PHE A 5 -20.48 -17.47 -13.04
CA PHE A 5 -20.16 -18.10 -11.74
C PHE A 5 -20.90 -17.44 -10.58
N ASN A 6 -22.21 -17.17 -10.67
CA ASN A 6 -22.92 -16.38 -9.64
C ASN A 6 -22.91 -16.98 -8.22
N LYS A 7 -22.52 -18.26 -8.06
CA LYS A 7 -22.41 -18.97 -6.79
C LYS A 7 -20.96 -19.43 -6.55
N PRO A 8 -20.48 -19.48 -5.29
CA PRO A 8 -21.21 -19.25 -4.04
C PRO A 8 -21.42 -17.77 -3.75
N ASP A 9 -22.52 -17.43 -3.07
CA ASP A 9 -22.79 -16.07 -2.61
C ASP A 9 -22.18 -15.82 -1.22
N LEU A 10 -21.92 -14.55 -0.91
CA LEU A 10 -21.36 -14.16 0.38
C LEU A 10 -22.37 -14.32 1.53
N TYR A 11 -23.63 -14.66 1.24
CA TYR A 11 -24.68 -14.94 2.21
C TYR A 11 -24.29 -16.07 3.18
N PHE A 12 -23.62 -17.12 2.69
CA PHE A 12 -23.09 -18.19 3.56
C PHE A 12 -22.09 -17.66 4.60
N TYR A 13 -21.26 -16.68 4.24
CA TYR A 13 -20.33 -16.07 5.18
C TYR A 13 -21.07 -15.33 6.31
N GLU A 14 -22.17 -14.63 5.99
CA GLU A 14 -23.01 -13.96 6.97
C GLU A 14 -23.70 -14.96 7.90
N LEU A 15 -24.30 -16.01 7.33
CA LEU A 15 -24.94 -17.08 8.10
C LEU A 15 -23.94 -17.80 9.03
N ILE A 16 -22.75 -18.13 8.55
CA ILE A 16 -21.70 -18.77 9.38
C ILE A 16 -21.34 -17.89 10.56
N LYS A 17 -21.27 -16.56 10.37
CA LYS A 17 -20.97 -15.64 11.47
C LYS A 17 -22.13 -15.58 12.48
N LYS A 18 -23.38 -15.51 12.01
CA LYS A 18 -24.59 -15.50 12.86
C LYS A 18 -24.77 -16.81 13.64
N ALA A 19 -24.51 -17.95 13.00
CA ALA A 19 -24.58 -19.27 13.62
C ALA A 19 -23.58 -19.46 14.76
N LYS A 20 -22.41 -18.80 14.70
CA LYS A 20 -21.45 -18.81 15.82
C LYS A 20 -21.95 -18.06 17.06
N THR A 21 -22.83 -17.09 16.87
CA THR A 21 -23.36 -16.24 17.95
C THR A 21 -24.72 -16.71 18.47
N ASN A 22 -25.55 -17.35 17.63
CA ASN A 22 -26.88 -17.81 18.00
C ASN A 22 -27.19 -19.20 17.38
N PRO A 23 -27.58 -20.20 18.20
CA PRO A 23 -27.82 -21.57 17.77
C PRO A 23 -29.04 -21.77 16.84
N GLU A 24 -30.00 -20.84 16.79
CA GLU A 24 -31.13 -20.94 15.85
C GLU A 24 -30.66 -20.86 14.39
N PHE A 25 -29.71 -19.96 14.11
CA PHE A 25 -29.10 -19.80 12.79
C PHE A 25 -28.24 -21.01 12.39
N THR A 26 -27.84 -21.85 13.34
CA THR A 26 -27.12 -23.10 13.03
C THR A 26 -28.02 -24.09 12.30
N LYS A 27 -29.31 -24.15 12.67
CA LYS A 27 -30.30 -25.00 11.97
C LYS A 27 -30.60 -24.45 10.57
N GLU A 28 -30.81 -23.13 10.46
CA GLU A 28 -31.01 -22.47 9.17
C GLU A 28 -29.82 -22.66 8.23
N LEU A 29 -28.60 -22.48 8.73
CA LEU A 29 -27.36 -22.72 7.97
C LEU A 29 -27.26 -24.18 7.50
N LYS A 30 -27.56 -25.16 8.38
CA LYS A 30 -27.54 -26.59 8.04
C LYS A 30 -28.54 -26.91 6.92
N ASN A 31 -29.77 -26.40 7.02
CA ASN A 31 -30.79 -26.57 5.99
C ASN A 31 -30.35 -25.95 4.66
N LYS A 32 -29.76 -24.74 4.68
CA LYS A 32 -29.32 -24.06 3.46
C LYS A 32 -28.13 -24.73 2.78
N ILE A 33 -27.24 -25.34 3.56
CA ILE A 33 -26.14 -26.17 3.07
C ILE A 33 -26.70 -27.43 2.39
N ILE A 34 -27.72 -28.05 2.97
CA ILE A 34 -28.40 -29.23 2.39
C ILE A 34 -29.11 -28.86 1.09
N GLU A 35 -29.89 -27.77 1.07
CA GLU A 35 -30.57 -27.27 -0.14
C GLU A 35 -29.60 -26.94 -1.29
N ASN A 36 -28.41 -26.43 -0.98
CA ASN A 36 -27.41 -26.09 -1.98
C ASN A 36 -26.39 -27.21 -2.26
N GLU A 37 -26.57 -28.37 -1.65
CA GLU A 37 -25.76 -29.57 -1.85
C GLU A 37 -24.25 -29.34 -1.52
N MET A 38 -23.95 -28.48 -0.54
CA MET A 38 -22.60 -28.02 -0.21
C MET A 38 -21.81 -29.02 0.67
N THR A 39 -21.31 -30.09 0.07
CA THR A 39 -20.61 -31.19 0.77
C THR A 39 -19.33 -30.73 1.48
N PHE A 40 -18.50 -29.92 0.82
CA PHE A 40 -17.23 -29.47 1.40
C PHE A 40 -17.44 -28.56 2.60
N LEU A 41 -18.37 -27.60 2.49
CA LEU A 41 -18.70 -26.69 3.59
C LEU A 41 -19.27 -27.44 4.80
N TYR A 42 -20.11 -28.46 4.57
CA TYR A 42 -20.66 -29.28 5.64
C TYR A 42 -19.56 -29.95 6.46
N LEU A 43 -18.58 -30.58 5.80
CA LEU A 43 -17.43 -31.19 6.46
C LEU A 43 -16.56 -30.16 7.19
N GLU A 44 -16.26 -29.04 6.55
CA GLU A 44 -15.40 -28.01 7.14
C GLU A 44 -16.06 -27.35 8.36
N LEU A 45 -17.36 -27.09 8.33
CA LEU A 45 -18.09 -26.55 9.48
C LEU A 45 -18.29 -27.58 10.59
N SER A 46 -18.44 -28.86 10.24
CA SER A 46 -18.51 -29.96 11.20
C SER A 46 -17.18 -30.16 11.94
N THR A 47 -16.07 -30.17 11.21
CA THR A 47 -14.71 -30.25 11.81
C THR A 47 -14.41 -29.05 12.70
N LYS A 48 -14.85 -27.84 12.30
CA LYS A 48 -14.78 -26.62 13.11
C LYS A 48 -15.78 -26.58 14.27
N LYS A 49 -16.58 -27.65 14.48
CA LYS A 49 -17.63 -27.77 15.51
C LYS A 49 -18.68 -26.66 15.50
N VAL A 50 -18.93 -26.06 14.32
CA VAL A 50 -19.99 -25.06 14.13
C VAL A 50 -21.34 -25.75 13.91
N ILE A 51 -21.33 -26.91 13.26
CA ILE A 51 -22.51 -27.75 13.00
C ILE A 51 -22.22 -29.17 13.52
N GLY A 52 -23.25 -29.88 13.97
CA GLY A 52 -23.13 -31.29 14.33
C GLY A 52 -23.09 -32.17 13.07
N TYR A 53 -22.12 -33.09 13.01
CA TYR A 53 -21.97 -34.04 11.92
C TYR A 53 -23.03 -35.15 12.01
N ASP A 54 -23.77 -35.37 10.93
CA ASP A 54 -24.66 -36.51 10.76
C ASP A 54 -24.31 -37.26 9.47
N GLU A 55 -24.00 -38.54 9.61
CA GLU A 55 -23.61 -39.40 8.50
C GLU A 55 -24.76 -39.63 7.51
N SER A 56 -26.00 -39.65 7.98
CA SER A 56 -27.18 -39.85 7.14
C SER A 56 -27.42 -38.66 6.21
N GLU A 57 -27.37 -37.44 6.76
CA GLU A 57 -27.49 -36.20 5.99
C GLU A 57 -26.33 -36.03 5.00
N TYR A 58 -25.11 -36.32 5.44
CA TYR A 58 -23.93 -36.29 4.58
C TYR A 58 -24.05 -37.29 3.42
N GLY A 59 -24.60 -38.49 3.68
CA GLY A 59 -24.89 -39.48 2.65
C GLY A 59 -25.91 -39.01 1.61
N ILE A 60 -26.97 -38.31 2.04
CA ILE A 60 -27.98 -37.72 1.14
C ILE A 60 -27.33 -36.65 0.23
N LEU A 61 -26.57 -35.74 0.83
CA LEU A 61 -25.82 -34.69 0.13
C LEU A 61 -24.89 -35.27 -0.95
N ARG A 62 -24.11 -36.30 -0.58
CA ARG A 62 -23.16 -36.92 -1.48
C ARG A 62 -23.86 -37.61 -2.66
N ARG A 63 -24.95 -38.34 -2.42
CA ARG A 63 -25.72 -39.00 -3.49
C ARG A 63 -26.35 -37.98 -4.44
N ALA A 64 -26.86 -36.86 -3.91
CA ALA A 64 -27.40 -35.78 -4.73
C ALA A 64 -26.33 -35.19 -5.67
N ASN A 65 -25.14 -34.91 -5.14
CA ASN A 65 -24.00 -34.43 -5.94
C ASN A 65 -23.56 -35.43 -7.00
N GLU A 66 -23.41 -36.70 -6.64
CA GLU A 66 -23.05 -37.76 -7.59
C GLU A 66 -24.11 -37.92 -8.69
N ALA A 67 -25.40 -37.79 -8.37
CA ALA A 67 -26.48 -37.86 -9.34
C ALA A 67 -26.49 -36.67 -10.32
N GLN A 68 -26.27 -35.45 -9.84
CA GLN A 68 -26.19 -34.26 -10.71
C GLN A 68 -24.94 -34.30 -11.59
N LEU A 69 -23.79 -34.71 -11.05
CA LEU A 69 -22.55 -34.86 -11.81
C LEU A 69 -22.69 -35.91 -12.92
N LYS A 70 -23.37 -37.03 -12.65
CA LYS A 70 -23.69 -38.03 -13.70
C LYS A 70 -24.52 -37.43 -14.83
N LYS A 71 -25.56 -36.65 -14.52
CA LYS A 71 -26.38 -35.96 -15.54
C LYS A 71 -25.55 -35.04 -16.42
N PHE A 72 -24.61 -34.28 -15.85
CA PHE A 72 -23.73 -33.41 -16.64
C PHE A 72 -22.71 -34.20 -17.47
N GLN A 73 -22.24 -35.34 -16.97
CA GLN A 73 -21.37 -36.25 -17.74
C GLN A 73 -22.11 -36.87 -18.92
N GLU A 74 -23.35 -37.34 -18.71
CA GLU A 74 -24.23 -37.83 -19.77
C GLU A 74 -24.55 -36.73 -20.81
N GLU A 75 -24.79 -35.49 -20.36
CA GLU A 75 -24.97 -34.33 -21.26
C GLU A 75 -23.70 -34.11 -22.10
N LYS A 76 -22.52 -34.23 -21.51
CA LYS A 76 -21.25 -34.08 -22.23
C LYS A 76 -21.03 -35.18 -23.28
N GLU A 77 -21.44 -36.40 -22.98
CA GLU A 77 -21.31 -37.56 -23.88
C GLU A 77 -22.33 -37.55 -25.03
N SER A 78 -23.39 -36.73 -24.95
CA SER A 78 -24.43 -36.64 -25.98
C SER A 78 -23.97 -36.05 -27.31
N ASP A 79 -22.94 -35.18 -27.30
CA ASP A 79 -22.35 -34.57 -28.49
C ASP A 79 -20.82 -34.52 -28.35
N PRO A 80 -20.12 -35.64 -28.66
CA PRO A 80 -18.68 -35.76 -28.47
C PRO A 80 -17.85 -35.04 -29.56
N ASP A 81 -18.47 -34.65 -30.67
CA ASP A 81 -17.75 -34.05 -31.80
C ASP A 81 -17.75 -32.51 -31.73
N ASN A 82 -18.65 -31.91 -30.95
CA ASN A 82 -18.75 -30.47 -30.80
C ASN A 82 -17.92 -29.92 -29.61
N GLU A 83 -16.69 -29.50 -29.88
CA GLU A 83 -15.78 -28.94 -28.87
C GLU A 83 -16.38 -27.74 -28.11
N THR A 84 -17.16 -26.88 -28.78
CA THR A 84 -17.76 -25.70 -28.15
C THR A 84 -18.84 -26.11 -27.16
N PHE A 85 -19.62 -27.14 -27.49
CA PHE A 85 -20.62 -27.71 -26.60
C PHE A 85 -19.96 -28.32 -25.37
N GLN A 86 -18.90 -29.11 -25.54
CA GLN A 86 -18.15 -29.70 -24.42
C GLN A 86 -17.56 -28.65 -23.48
N ILE A 87 -17.01 -27.55 -24.02
CA ILE A 87 -16.50 -26.46 -23.19
C ILE A 87 -17.63 -25.82 -22.37
N ASN A 88 -18.82 -25.66 -22.94
CA ASN A 88 -19.97 -25.12 -22.22
C ASN A 88 -20.45 -26.06 -21.12
N VAL A 89 -20.45 -27.38 -21.36
CA VAL A 89 -20.76 -28.37 -20.31
C VAL A 89 -19.67 -28.39 -19.24
N ASP A 90 -18.39 -28.32 -19.60
CA ASP A 90 -17.27 -28.21 -18.65
C ASP A 90 -17.40 -26.95 -17.77
N LYS A 91 -17.89 -25.83 -18.33
CA LYS A 91 -18.20 -24.61 -17.55
C LYS A 91 -19.37 -24.82 -16.59
N LYS A 92 -20.46 -25.48 -17.01
CA LYS A 92 -21.59 -25.83 -16.12
C LYS A 92 -21.13 -26.71 -14.95
N ILE A 93 -20.28 -27.69 -15.23
CA ILE A 93 -19.68 -28.56 -14.22
C ILE A 93 -18.83 -27.73 -13.25
N ALA A 94 -18.02 -26.78 -13.75
CA ALA A 94 -17.23 -25.89 -12.90
C ALA A 94 -18.11 -24.97 -12.03
N GLU A 95 -19.21 -24.41 -12.57
CA GLU A 95 -20.19 -23.66 -11.78
C GLU A 95 -20.85 -24.51 -10.69
N TYR A 96 -21.11 -25.79 -10.99
CA TYR A 96 -21.63 -26.72 -9.99
C TYR A 96 -20.61 -27.01 -8.88
N TYR A 97 -19.34 -27.27 -9.23
CA TYR A 97 -18.28 -27.42 -8.23
C TYR A 97 -18.07 -26.14 -7.39
N ALA A 98 -18.23 -24.96 -7.98
CA ALA A 98 -18.21 -23.70 -7.25
C ALA A 98 -19.38 -23.60 -6.26
N LYS A 99 -20.60 -23.96 -6.70
CA LYS A 99 -21.80 -24.01 -5.83
C LYS A 99 -21.62 -24.97 -4.66
N THR A 100 -21.08 -26.17 -4.88
CA THR A 100 -20.85 -27.17 -3.82
C THR A 100 -19.60 -26.90 -2.98
N MET A 101 -18.79 -25.93 -3.40
CA MET A 101 -17.47 -25.57 -2.84
C MET A 101 -16.46 -26.72 -2.82
N ASP A 102 -16.49 -27.60 -3.82
CA ASP A 102 -15.45 -28.61 -4.02
C ASP A 102 -14.18 -27.98 -4.61
N ILE A 103 -13.34 -27.43 -3.74
CA ILE A 103 -12.15 -26.66 -4.12
C ILE A 103 -11.14 -27.49 -4.92
N ILE A 104 -11.03 -28.78 -4.62
CA ILE A 104 -10.00 -29.65 -5.21
C ILE A 104 -10.36 -29.91 -6.68
N ASN A 105 -11.57 -30.39 -6.92
CA ASN A 105 -12.03 -30.68 -8.28
C ASN A 105 -12.22 -29.40 -9.10
N LEU A 106 -12.69 -28.32 -8.47
CA LEU A 106 -12.81 -27.00 -9.11
C LEU A 106 -11.45 -26.48 -9.59
N ASN A 107 -10.39 -26.61 -8.77
CA ASN A 107 -9.05 -26.18 -9.17
C ASN A 107 -8.47 -27.00 -10.30
N SER A 108 -8.74 -28.32 -10.35
CA SER A 108 -8.36 -29.17 -11.48
C SER A 108 -9.07 -28.73 -12.76
N MET A 109 -10.40 -28.60 -12.69
CA MET A 109 -11.22 -28.16 -13.82
C MET A 109 -10.81 -26.80 -14.35
N PHE A 110 -10.50 -25.84 -13.49
CA PHE A 110 -10.02 -24.53 -13.92
C PHE A 110 -8.65 -24.58 -14.61
N ARG A 111 -7.75 -25.50 -14.23
CA ARG A 111 -6.48 -25.67 -14.94
C ARG A 111 -6.71 -26.20 -16.34
N ASP A 112 -7.65 -27.13 -16.51
CA ASP A 112 -7.95 -27.72 -17.81
C ASP A 112 -8.75 -26.77 -18.71
N LEU A 113 -9.75 -26.07 -18.16
CA LEU A 113 -10.50 -25.02 -18.86
C LEU A 113 -9.60 -23.89 -19.33
N ARG A 114 -8.58 -23.50 -18.54
CA ARG A 114 -7.62 -22.45 -18.92
C ARG A 114 -6.71 -22.85 -20.08
N LYS A 115 -6.50 -24.15 -20.30
CA LYS A 115 -5.77 -24.65 -21.50
C LYS A 115 -6.65 -24.61 -22.75
N LYS A 116 -7.97 -24.80 -22.61
CA LYS A 116 -8.93 -24.82 -23.72
C LYS A 116 -9.44 -23.42 -24.09
N VAL A 117 -9.65 -22.56 -23.10
CA VAL A 117 -10.26 -21.22 -23.26
C VAL A 117 -9.22 -20.14 -23.01
N PHE A 118 -8.73 -19.53 -24.09
CA PHE A 118 -7.82 -18.39 -24.04
C PHE A 118 -8.60 -17.07 -24.00
N SER A 119 -9.24 -16.78 -22.87
CA SER A 119 -9.92 -15.50 -22.65
C SER A 119 -9.50 -14.88 -21.30
N ALA A 120 -9.10 -13.60 -21.35
CA ALA A 120 -8.80 -12.81 -20.16
C ALA A 120 -10.06 -12.66 -19.28
N SER A 121 -11.20 -12.44 -19.93
CA SER A 121 -12.51 -12.29 -19.32
C SER A 121 -12.93 -13.53 -18.52
N PHE A 122 -12.82 -14.71 -19.13
CA PHE A 122 -13.05 -15.98 -18.43
C PHE A 122 -12.08 -16.20 -17.27
N SER A 123 -10.80 -15.82 -17.45
CA SER A 123 -9.80 -15.93 -16.38
C SER A 123 -10.14 -15.04 -15.18
N VAL A 124 -10.69 -13.84 -15.42
CA VAL A 124 -11.17 -12.95 -14.36
C VAL A 124 -12.34 -13.58 -13.63
N ASP A 125 -13.37 -14.05 -14.33
CA ASP A 125 -14.57 -14.66 -13.71
C ASP A 125 -14.20 -15.85 -12.81
N VAL A 126 -13.29 -16.70 -13.27
CA VAL A 126 -12.72 -17.82 -12.50
C VAL A 126 -11.99 -17.35 -11.24
N LEU A 127 -11.17 -16.32 -11.34
CA LEU A 127 -10.40 -15.78 -10.20
C LEU A 127 -11.31 -15.05 -9.21
N LEU A 128 -12.34 -14.34 -9.66
CA LEU A 128 -13.36 -13.74 -8.80
C LEU A 128 -14.13 -14.79 -8.02
N CYS A 129 -14.50 -15.91 -8.66
CA CYS A 129 -15.10 -17.07 -8.00
C CYS A 129 -14.18 -17.64 -6.90
N LYS A 130 -12.87 -17.80 -7.19
CA LYS A 130 -11.91 -18.25 -6.17
C LYS A 130 -11.79 -17.27 -5.01
N MET A 131 -11.79 -15.97 -5.30
CA MET A 131 -11.71 -14.92 -4.30
C MET A 131 -12.90 -14.97 -3.33
N ARG A 132 -14.12 -15.23 -3.82
CA ARG A 132 -15.31 -15.45 -2.97
C ARG A 132 -15.18 -16.66 -2.05
N ILE A 133 -14.74 -17.79 -2.61
CA ILE A 133 -14.53 -19.01 -1.81
C ILE A 133 -13.52 -18.70 -0.69
N CYS A 134 -12.43 -18.00 -1.00
CA CYS A 134 -11.46 -17.58 0.02
C CYS A 134 -12.06 -16.66 1.08
N PHE A 135 -12.98 -15.74 0.72
CA PHE A 135 -13.69 -14.92 1.70
C PHE A 135 -14.57 -15.77 2.63
N ILE A 136 -15.36 -16.70 2.09
CA ILE A 136 -16.25 -17.58 2.87
C ILE A 136 -15.43 -18.41 3.86
N LEU A 137 -14.30 -18.97 3.41
CA LEU A 137 -13.43 -19.83 4.22
C LEU A 137 -12.48 -19.07 5.14
N LYS A 138 -12.39 -17.73 4.99
CA LYS A 138 -11.43 -16.85 5.68
C LYS A 138 -9.96 -17.23 5.42
N ASP A 139 -9.65 -17.70 4.21
CA ASP A 139 -8.28 -18.03 3.83
C ASP A 139 -7.45 -16.76 3.53
N LYS A 140 -6.63 -16.36 4.49
CA LYS A 140 -5.78 -15.16 4.39
C LYS A 140 -4.55 -15.34 3.50
N ARG A 141 -4.13 -16.58 3.19
CA ARG A 141 -2.89 -16.83 2.45
C ARG A 141 -3.09 -16.72 0.94
N SER A 142 -4.21 -17.26 0.45
CA SER A 142 -4.49 -17.30 -0.99
C SER A 142 -5.01 -15.96 -1.55
N LEU A 143 -5.70 -15.15 -0.73
CA LEU A 143 -6.29 -13.88 -1.16
C LEU A 143 -5.29 -12.90 -1.82
N PRO A 144 -4.12 -12.58 -1.22
CA PRO A 144 -3.16 -11.66 -1.83
C PRO A 144 -2.62 -12.17 -3.17
N ILE A 145 -2.43 -13.48 -3.30
CA ILE A 145 -1.95 -14.13 -4.53
C ILE A 145 -2.98 -13.94 -5.65
N ILE A 146 -4.26 -14.19 -5.35
CA ILE A 146 -5.37 -14.04 -6.29
C ILE A 146 -5.54 -12.58 -6.72
N VAL A 147 -5.50 -11.64 -5.76
CA VAL A 147 -5.60 -10.20 -6.05
C VAL A 147 -4.46 -9.75 -6.98
N ASN A 148 -3.22 -10.16 -6.71
CA ASN A 148 -2.08 -9.83 -7.57
C ASN A 148 -2.20 -10.44 -8.99
N GLN A 149 -2.82 -11.61 -9.11
CA GLN A 149 -3.10 -12.20 -10.43
C GLN A 149 -4.18 -11.39 -11.17
N LEU A 150 -5.25 -11.01 -10.48
CA LEU A 150 -6.34 -10.21 -11.04
C LEU A 150 -5.89 -8.81 -11.47
N THR A 151 -5.07 -8.12 -10.67
CA THR A 151 -4.49 -6.82 -11.07
C THR A 151 -3.65 -6.95 -12.32
N SER A 152 -2.78 -7.97 -12.40
CA SER A 152 -1.93 -8.21 -13.58
C SER A 152 -2.73 -8.51 -14.86
N ILE A 153 -3.87 -9.18 -14.77
CA ILE A 153 -4.75 -9.47 -15.91
C ILE A 153 -5.52 -8.21 -16.31
N THR A 154 -5.98 -7.44 -15.32
CA THR A 154 -6.71 -6.19 -15.52
C THR A 154 -5.84 -5.13 -16.22
N GLU A 155 -4.56 -5.04 -15.86
CA GLU A 155 -3.56 -4.15 -16.49
C GLU A 155 -3.26 -4.54 -17.95
N LYS A 156 -3.22 -5.85 -18.26
CA LYS A 156 -2.98 -6.35 -19.62
C LYS A 156 -4.13 -6.10 -20.59
N GLY A 157 -5.31 -5.74 -20.08
CA GLY A 157 -6.52 -5.50 -20.87
C GLY A 157 -7.57 -6.58 -20.62
N CYS A 158 -8.72 -6.14 -20.14
CA CYS A 158 -9.90 -6.96 -19.87
C CYS A 158 -11.15 -6.09 -20.13
N ASP A 159 -12.30 -6.73 -20.33
CA ASP A 159 -13.59 -6.07 -20.50
C ASP A 159 -13.89 -5.13 -19.34
N TRP A 160 -14.45 -3.97 -19.68
CA TRP A 160 -14.72 -2.92 -18.71
C TRP A 160 -15.67 -3.37 -17.58
N ASP A 161 -16.70 -4.15 -17.88
CA ASP A 161 -17.65 -4.69 -16.88
C ASP A 161 -16.94 -5.58 -15.84
N ARG A 162 -16.04 -6.45 -16.29
CA ARG A 162 -15.27 -7.36 -15.42
C ARG A 162 -14.25 -6.61 -14.58
N LYS A 163 -13.69 -5.51 -15.11
CA LYS A 163 -12.85 -4.60 -14.33
C LYS A 163 -13.65 -3.95 -13.21
N ASN A 164 -14.86 -3.47 -13.48
CA ASN A 164 -15.73 -2.87 -12.46
C ASN A 164 -16.15 -3.88 -11.39
N LYS A 165 -16.48 -5.12 -11.80
CA LYS A 165 -16.68 -6.22 -10.85
C LYS A 165 -15.44 -6.39 -9.98
N PHE A 166 -14.25 -6.55 -10.57
CA PHE A 166 -13.01 -6.69 -9.81
C PHE A 166 -12.76 -5.54 -8.83
N LYS A 167 -13.04 -4.28 -9.19
CA LYS A 167 -12.89 -3.14 -8.26
C LYS A 167 -13.71 -3.32 -6.98
N SER A 168 -14.96 -3.82 -7.07
CA SER A 168 -15.80 -4.06 -5.89
C SER A 168 -15.23 -5.15 -4.96
N TYR A 169 -14.62 -6.19 -5.56
CA TYR A 169 -13.94 -7.26 -4.85
C TYR A 169 -12.67 -6.78 -4.16
N GLU A 170 -11.88 -6.00 -4.88
CA GLU A 170 -10.66 -5.38 -4.37
C GLU A 170 -10.99 -4.41 -3.23
N ALA A 171 -12.04 -3.60 -3.37
CA ALA A 171 -12.49 -2.67 -2.34
C ALA A 171 -12.85 -3.40 -1.03
N LEU A 172 -13.57 -4.53 -1.11
CA LEU A 172 -13.89 -5.35 0.06
C LEU A 172 -12.64 -6.01 0.66
N TYR A 173 -11.72 -6.51 -0.17
CA TYR A 173 -10.46 -7.07 0.30
C TYR A 173 -9.62 -6.02 1.05
N LEU A 174 -9.54 -4.79 0.54
CA LEU A 174 -8.83 -3.69 1.17
C LEU A 174 -9.50 -3.26 2.48
N LEU A 175 -10.83 -3.27 2.55
CA LEU A 175 -11.58 -3.05 3.80
C LEU A 175 -11.19 -4.09 4.87
N ILE A 176 -11.16 -5.38 4.51
CA ILE A 176 -10.75 -6.47 5.41
C ILE A 176 -9.28 -6.34 5.81
N SER A 177 -8.43 -5.88 4.89
CA SER A 177 -7.00 -5.65 5.10
C SER A 177 -6.69 -4.34 5.84
N LYS A 178 -7.71 -3.52 6.14
CA LYS A 178 -7.63 -2.21 6.81
C LYS A 178 -6.93 -1.10 6.01
N ASP A 179 -6.86 -1.21 4.68
CA ASP A 179 -6.43 -0.10 3.80
C ASP A 179 -7.66 0.70 3.37
N PHE A 180 -8.15 1.56 4.27
CA PHE A 180 -9.40 2.30 4.08
C PHE A 180 -9.30 3.33 2.96
N LYS A 181 -8.11 3.91 2.71
CA LYS A 181 -7.95 5.02 1.75
C LYS A 181 -8.17 4.55 0.33
N LYS A 182 -7.54 3.43 -0.05
CA LYS A 182 -7.76 2.83 -1.37
C LYS A 182 -9.16 2.23 -1.48
N SER A 183 -9.63 1.57 -0.41
CA SER A 183 -10.97 1.00 -0.36
C SER A 183 -12.06 2.06 -0.61
N ALA A 184 -11.95 3.25 0.00
CA ALA A 184 -12.90 4.35 -0.18
C ALA A 184 -12.99 4.81 -1.64
N ILE A 185 -11.84 5.00 -2.29
CA ILE A 185 -11.78 5.42 -3.69
C ILE A 185 -12.45 4.38 -4.58
N LEU A 186 -12.07 3.11 -4.44
CA LEU A 186 -12.64 2.04 -5.26
C LEU A 186 -14.13 1.86 -5.03
N PHE A 187 -14.61 1.90 -3.78
CA PHE A 187 -16.03 1.81 -3.50
C PHE A 187 -16.81 2.95 -4.15
N THR A 188 -16.34 4.20 -4.05
CA THR A 188 -17.01 5.34 -4.70
C THR A 188 -17.06 5.24 -6.21
N GLU A 189 -15.99 4.73 -6.85
CA GLU A 189 -15.97 4.52 -8.30
C GLU A 189 -16.91 3.40 -8.76
N CYS A 190 -17.17 2.41 -7.90
CA CYS A 190 -18.02 1.27 -8.24
C CYS A 190 -19.52 1.57 -8.14
N LEU A 191 -19.95 2.62 -7.43
CA LEU A 191 -21.37 2.84 -7.13
C LEU A 191 -22.23 3.09 -8.38
N ALA A 192 -21.73 3.85 -9.35
CA ALA A 192 -22.48 4.18 -10.56
C ALA A 192 -22.74 2.97 -11.47
N THR A 193 -21.89 1.94 -11.39
CA THR A 193 -21.85 0.81 -12.32
C THR A 193 -21.84 -0.52 -11.54
N PHE A 194 -22.54 -0.57 -10.42
CA PHE A 194 -22.46 -1.69 -9.49
C PHE A 194 -23.25 -2.90 -10.02
N GLU A 195 -22.54 -4.01 -10.28
CA GLU A 195 -23.14 -5.25 -10.77
C GLU A 195 -22.79 -6.50 -9.94
N SER A 196 -22.04 -6.32 -8.84
CA SER A 196 -21.50 -7.42 -8.03
C SER A 196 -22.47 -7.91 -6.95
N TYR A 197 -23.69 -8.26 -7.35
CA TYR A 197 -24.75 -8.76 -6.46
C TYR A 197 -24.41 -10.08 -5.77
N GLU A 198 -23.48 -10.85 -6.34
CA GLU A 198 -22.92 -12.07 -5.73
C GLU A 198 -22.07 -11.80 -4.48
N LEU A 199 -21.55 -10.57 -4.34
CA LEU A 199 -20.69 -10.16 -3.24
C LEU A 199 -21.48 -9.35 -2.20
N LEU A 200 -22.13 -8.28 -2.63
CA LEU A 200 -22.84 -7.33 -1.78
C LEU A 200 -24.14 -6.89 -2.45
N THR A 201 -25.16 -6.63 -1.65
CA THR A 201 -26.30 -5.81 -2.08
C THR A 201 -25.83 -4.38 -2.35
N TYR A 202 -26.48 -3.67 -3.27
CA TYR A 202 -26.16 -2.26 -3.59
C TYR A 202 -26.13 -1.36 -2.33
N GLU A 203 -27.11 -1.52 -1.45
CA GLU A 203 -27.20 -0.86 -0.14
C GLU A 203 -25.96 -1.09 0.73
N LYS A 204 -25.55 -2.37 0.81
CA LYS A 204 -24.26 -2.91 1.28
C LYS A 204 -23.07 -2.02 0.86
N ALA A 205 -22.94 -1.89 -0.47
CA ALA A 205 -21.83 -1.19 -1.11
C ALA A 205 -21.83 0.30 -0.77
N VAL A 206 -23.00 0.96 -0.78
CA VAL A 206 -23.12 2.37 -0.39
C VAL A 206 -22.72 2.57 1.07
N LEU A 207 -23.20 1.73 1.99
CA LEU A 207 -22.83 1.82 3.40
C LEU A 207 -21.31 1.70 3.60
N TYR A 208 -20.66 0.79 2.88
CA TYR A 208 -19.20 0.60 2.96
C TYR A 208 -18.42 1.77 2.32
N ALA A 209 -18.94 2.35 1.23
CA ALA A 209 -18.40 3.57 0.65
C ALA A 209 -18.47 4.74 1.63
N VAL A 210 -19.61 4.94 2.32
CA VAL A 210 -19.77 5.99 3.33
C VAL A 210 -18.85 5.76 4.53
N PHE A 211 -18.80 4.51 5.03
CA PHE A 211 -17.94 4.13 6.17
C PHE A 211 -16.45 4.40 5.89
N THR A 212 -15.95 3.98 4.73
CA THR A 212 -14.54 4.15 4.35
C THR A 212 -14.23 5.59 3.94
N GLY A 213 -15.19 6.25 3.30
CA GLY A 213 -15.11 7.64 2.87
C GLY A 213 -14.99 8.60 4.05
N ILE A 214 -15.87 8.52 5.05
CA ILE A 214 -15.83 9.42 6.21
C ILE A 214 -14.53 9.29 7.02
N LEU A 215 -13.96 8.08 7.07
CA LEU A 215 -12.68 7.82 7.75
C LEU A 215 -11.48 8.44 7.04
N THR A 216 -11.53 8.61 5.71
CA THR A 216 -10.33 8.87 4.91
C THR A 216 -10.37 10.14 4.07
N PHE A 217 -11.50 10.43 3.44
CA PHE A 217 -11.63 11.55 2.53
C PHE A 217 -11.45 12.90 3.21
N ASN A 218 -10.94 13.87 2.45
CA ASN A 218 -10.87 15.26 2.91
C ASN A 218 -12.25 15.91 2.81
N ARG A 219 -12.43 17.09 3.41
CA ARG A 219 -13.72 17.78 3.45
C ARG A 219 -14.34 18.01 2.05
N GLU A 220 -13.52 18.37 1.07
CA GLU A 220 -13.95 18.55 -0.32
C GLU A 220 -14.42 17.25 -0.99
N ASP A 221 -13.69 16.15 -0.74
CA ASP A 221 -14.03 14.83 -1.27
C ASP A 221 -15.33 14.30 -0.63
N ILE A 222 -15.56 14.54 0.66
CA ILE A 222 -16.80 14.16 1.35
C ILE A 222 -18.00 14.87 0.72
N ASP A 223 -17.88 16.16 0.42
CA ASP A 223 -18.94 16.92 -0.24
C ASP A 223 -19.27 16.34 -1.62
N LYS A 224 -18.25 16.25 -2.48
CA LYS A 224 -18.42 15.84 -3.89
C LYS A 224 -18.82 14.38 -4.04
N LYS A 225 -18.18 13.47 -3.29
CA LYS A 225 -18.30 12.02 -3.50
C LYS A 225 -19.35 11.36 -2.62
N ILE A 226 -19.76 11.99 -1.52
CA ILE A 226 -20.75 11.42 -0.59
C ILE A 226 -22.02 12.25 -0.55
N LEU A 227 -21.94 13.54 -0.21
CA LEU A 227 -23.13 14.37 0.00
C LEU A 227 -23.84 14.77 -1.30
N GLN A 228 -23.08 15.04 -2.37
CA GLN A 228 -23.61 15.44 -3.68
C GLN A 228 -23.80 14.27 -4.65
N SER A 229 -23.37 13.05 -4.27
CA SER A 229 -23.53 11.87 -5.13
C SER A 229 -24.99 11.41 -5.14
N SER A 230 -25.57 11.35 -6.33
CA SER A 230 -26.94 10.88 -6.55
C SER A 230 -27.16 9.44 -6.07
N GLU A 231 -26.16 8.59 -6.29
CA GLU A 231 -26.15 7.16 -5.92
C GLU A 231 -26.28 6.98 -4.41
N VAL A 232 -25.51 7.77 -3.67
CA VAL A 232 -25.54 7.72 -2.20
C VAL A 232 -26.87 8.28 -1.70
N MET A 233 -27.36 9.40 -2.28
CA MET A 233 -28.62 10.03 -1.88
C MET A 233 -29.85 9.13 -2.07
N GLU A 234 -29.87 8.31 -3.12
CA GLU A 234 -30.94 7.33 -3.34
C GLU A 234 -30.99 6.26 -2.24
N ALA A 235 -29.82 5.72 -1.87
CA ALA A 235 -29.70 4.65 -0.88
C ALA A 235 -29.73 5.15 0.58
N ILE A 236 -29.47 6.43 0.83
CA ILE A 236 -29.43 7.04 2.17
C ILE A 236 -30.73 6.87 2.95
N ASN A 237 -31.88 6.82 2.28
CA ASN A 237 -33.18 6.59 2.95
C ASN A 237 -33.22 5.30 3.78
N LYS A 238 -32.41 4.30 3.41
CA LYS A 238 -32.30 3.03 4.14
C LYS A 238 -31.33 3.11 5.33
N PHE A 239 -30.41 4.08 5.33
CA PHE A 239 -29.41 4.28 6.37
C PHE A 239 -29.35 5.75 6.83
N PRO A 240 -30.43 6.29 7.43
CA PRO A 240 -30.48 7.69 7.84
C PRO A 240 -29.41 8.05 8.87
N PHE A 241 -29.02 7.09 9.74
CA PHE A 241 -27.96 7.25 10.72
C PHE A 241 -26.58 7.53 10.07
N ALA A 242 -26.30 6.93 8.91
CA ALA A 242 -25.04 7.14 8.18
C ALA A 242 -24.96 8.56 7.61
N TYR A 243 -26.05 9.04 7.04
CA TYR A 243 -26.12 10.39 6.49
C TYR A 243 -26.03 11.46 7.57
N LYS A 244 -26.79 11.31 8.67
CA LYS A 244 -26.76 12.26 9.79
C LYS A 244 -25.35 12.45 10.35
N LEU A 245 -24.57 11.37 10.45
CA LEU A 245 -23.17 11.45 10.88
C LEU A 245 -22.31 12.24 9.88
N VAL A 246 -22.39 11.93 8.58
CA VAL A 246 -21.61 12.63 7.53
C VAL A 246 -22.00 14.11 7.47
N GLU A 247 -23.29 14.41 7.52
CA GLU A 247 -23.83 15.77 7.49
C GLU A 247 -23.40 16.56 8.73
N SER A 248 -23.51 15.98 9.93
CA SER A 248 -23.07 16.61 11.18
C SER A 248 -21.56 16.87 11.18
N PHE A 249 -20.77 15.93 10.65
CA PHE A 249 -19.32 16.11 10.50
C PHE A 249 -18.98 17.23 9.49
N TYR A 250 -19.67 17.28 8.35
CA TYR A 250 -19.41 18.27 7.31
C TYR A 250 -19.87 19.69 7.72
N LYS A 251 -21.03 19.82 8.37
CA LYS A 251 -21.57 21.09 8.90
C LYS A 251 -20.91 21.54 10.20
N CYS A 252 -19.98 20.75 10.74
CA CYS A 252 -19.30 21.03 12.02
C CYS A 252 -20.27 21.11 13.21
N ASN A 253 -21.33 20.30 13.24
CA ASN A 253 -22.25 20.22 14.38
C ASN A 253 -21.64 19.36 15.50
N TYR A 254 -20.70 19.94 16.24
CA TYR A 254 -19.94 19.23 17.27
C TYR A 254 -20.77 18.84 18.50
N ARG A 255 -21.92 19.47 18.72
CA ARG A 255 -22.74 19.18 19.92
C ARG A 255 -23.43 17.82 19.85
N THR A 256 -23.77 17.37 18.65
CA THR A 256 -24.41 16.06 18.43
C THR A 256 -23.45 15.01 17.89
N ILE A 257 -22.24 15.38 17.46
CA ILE A 257 -21.34 14.48 16.71
C ILE A 257 -20.99 13.19 17.46
N PHE A 258 -20.77 13.24 18.79
CA PHE A 258 -20.45 12.04 19.57
C PHE A 258 -21.65 11.11 19.72
N TYR A 259 -22.86 11.66 19.78
CA TYR A 259 -24.09 10.88 19.76
C TYR A 259 -24.25 10.19 18.39
N GLU A 260 -24.07 10.92 17.28
CA GLU A 260 -24.16 10.35 15.93
C GLU A 260 -23.10 9.27 15.68
N ILE A 261 -21.87 9.43 16.21
CA ILE A 261 -20.83 8.39 16.13
C ILE A 261 -21.26 7.13 16.91
N SER A 262 -21.90 7.30 18.07
CA SER A 262 -22.39 6.18 18.88
C SER A 262 -23.56 5.47 18.19
N ASP A 263 -24.54 6.22 17.69
CA ASP A 263 -25.69 5.68 16.96
C ASP A 263 -25.23 4.90 15.71
N PHE A 264 -24.30 5.46 14.93
CA PHE A 264 -23.70 4.77 13.79
C PHE A 264 -22.98 3.48 14.20
N ALA A 265 -22.20 3.51 15.29
CA ALA A 265 -21.49 2.34 15.81
C ALA A 265 -22.43 1.23 16.30
N GLU A 266 -23.57 1.57 16.90
CA GLU A 266 -24.58 0.62 17.36
C GLU A 266 -25.30 -0.06 16.19
N ASN A 267 -25.73 0.71 15.20
CA ASN A 267 -26.41 0.19 14.01
C ASN A 267 -25.51 -0.75 13.19
N ILE A 268 -24.20 -0.47 13.15
CA ILE A 268 -23.21 -1.28 12.40
C ILE A 268 -22.72 -2.50 13.21
N ARG A 269 -23.10 -2.64 14.47
CA ARG A 269 -22.63 -3.76 15.31
C ARG A 269 -22.97 -5.13 14.73
N ASN A 270 -24.10 -5.22 14.06
CA ASN A 270 -24.58 -6.47 13.45
C ASN A 270 -24.02 -6.71 12.04
N GLU A 271 -23.31 -5.74 11.45
CA GLU A 271 -22.80 -5.85 10.09
C GLU A 271 -21.59 -6.79 9.98
N THR A 272 -21.60 -7.62 8.95
CA THR A 272 -20.72 -8.80 8.86
C THR A 272 -19.23 -8.42 8.76
N PHE A 273 -18.87 -7.42 7.96
CA PHE A 273 -17.47 -7.02 7.76
C PHE A 273 -17.04 -5.84 8.64
N LEU A 274 -17.99 -5.03 9.11
CA LEU A 274 -17.72 -3.83 9.88
C LEU A 274 -17.68 -4.08 11.39
N SER A 275 -18.31 -5.14 11.92
CA SER A 275 -18.42 -5.30 13.38
C SER A 275 -17.06 -5.37 14.10
N SER A 276 -16.04 -5.93 13.45
CA SER A 276 -14.67 -6.00 14.01
C SER A 276 -13.93 -4.66 13.94
N LEU A 277 -14.46 -3.69 13.19
CA LEU A 277 -13.83 -2.40 12.93
C LEU A 277 -14.46 -1.27 13.75
N ILE A 278 -15.53 -1.52 14.53
CA ILE A 278 -16.25 -0.48 15.28
C ILE A 278 -15.33 0.30 16.23
N ASN A 279 -14.55 -0.41 17.05
CA ASN A 279 -13.66 0.25 18.01
C ASN A 279 -12.61 1.11 17.30
N TYR A 280 -12.10 0.62 16.17
CA TYR A 280 -11.17 1.37 15.33
C TYR A 280 -11.84 2.60 14.69
N PHE A 281 -13.06 2.43 14.18
CA PHE A 281 -13.87 3.51 13.60
C PHE A 281 -14.12 4.63 14.60
N VAL A 282 -14.63 4.31 15.79
CA VAL A 282 -14.92 5.30 16.85
C VAL A 282 -13.65 6.06 17.24
N TYR A 283 -12.53 5.36 17.39
CA TYR A 283 -11.25 5.97 17.73
C TYR A 283 -10.77 6.94 16.63
N GLU A 284 -10.72 6.51 15.37
CA GLU A 284 -10.27 7.38 14.26
C GLU A 284 -11.24 8.55 14.02
N MET A 285 -12.55 8.33 14.10
CA MET A 285 -13.54 9.38 13.91
C MET A 285 -13.42 10.47 14.97
N LYS A 286 -13.26 10.11 16.24
CA LYS A 286 -13.00 11.08 17.30
C LYS A 286 -11.74 11.89 17.04
N SER A 287 -10.64 11.22 16.65
CA SER A 287 -9.40 11.91 16.28
C SER A 287 -9.63 12.94 15.17
N ARG A 288 -10.36 12.57 14.11
CA ARG A 288 -10.67 13.47 12.99
C ARG A 288 -11.53 14.66 13.41
N VAL A 289 -12.53 14.42 14.26
CA VAL A 289 -13.39 15.48 14.82
C VAL A 289 -12.56 16.48 15.65
N TYR A 290 -11.67 16.00 16.52
CA TYR A 290 -10.78 16.87 17.28
C TYR A 290 -9.83 17.65 16.38
N GLN A 291 -9.21 17.01 15.38
CA GLN A 291 -8.37 17.69 14.39
C GLN A 291 -9.14 18.77 13.65
N GLN A 292 -10.35 18.48 13.17
CA GLN A 292 -11.17 19.43 12.41
C GLN A 292 -11.46 20.70 13.20
N LEU A 293 -11.82 20.57 14.48
CA LEU A 293 -12.03 21.73 15.35
C LEU A 293 -10.71 22.51 15.56
N LEU A 294 -9.63 21.82 15.93
CA LEU A 294 -8.35 22.44 16.26
C LEU A 294 -7.64 23.08 15.06
N LEU A 295 -7.92 22.66 13.82
CA LEU A 295 -7.39 23.31 12.62
C LEU A 295 -7.82 24.78 12.49
N SER A 296 -8.96 25.14 13.07
CA SER A 296 -9.51 26.51 12.99
C SER A 296 -8.95 27.44 14.07
N TYR A 297 -8.30 26.92 15.11
CA TYR A 297 -7.86 27.68 16.28
C TYR A 297 -6.37 27.48 16.56
N LYS A 298 -5.64 28.57 16.81
CA LYS A 298 -4.26 28.48 17.30
C LYS A 298 -4.20 27.99 18.74
N SER A 299 -5.13 28.47 19.57
CA SER A 299 -5.30 28.09 20.97
C SER A 299 -6.78 28.20 21.36
N LEU A 300 -7.26 27.29 22.19
CA LEU A 300 -8.66 27.20 22.64
C LEU A 300 -8.70 26.80 24.11
N HIS A 301 -9.53 27.46 24.93
CA HIS A 301 -9.74 27.02 26.31
C HIS A 301 -10.45 25.66 26.36
N ILE A 302 -10.02 24.78 27.26
CA ILE A 302 -10.54 23.41 27.35
C ILE A 302 -12.03 23.39 27.74
N GLU A 303 -12.48 24.35 28.54
CA GLU A 303 -13.89 24.52 28.93
C GLU A 303 -14.77 24.88 27.73
N THR A 304 -14.30 25.80 26.89
CA THR A 304 -14.99 26.16 25.65
C THR A 304 -15.05 24.95 24.72
N MET A 305 -13.96 24.21 24.56
CA MET A 305 -13.93 22.99 23.76
C MET A 305 -14.92 21.94 24.30
N ALA A 306 -14.97 21.74 25.62
CA ALA A 306 -15.92 20.84 26.27
C ALA A 306 -17.37 21.27 26.05
N SER A 307 -17.65 22.58 26.12
CA SER A 307 -18.99 23.13 25.84
C SER A 307 -19.44 22.95 24.39
N ILE A 308 -18.51 23.05 23.43
CA ILE A 308 -18.77 22.85 21.99
C ILE A 308 -19.18 21.39 21.73
N PHE A 309 -18.49 20.44 22.35
CA PHE A 309 -18.78 19.01 22.24
C PHE A 309 -19.91 18.53 23.15
N GLY A 310 -20.34 19.33 24.13
CA GLY A 310 -21.35 18.94 25.11
C GLY A 310 -20.88 17.85 26.09
N VAL A 311 -19.59 17.82 26.41
CA VAL A 311 -18.98 16.83 27.33
C VAL A 311 -18.36 17.49 28.55
N SER A 312 -18.05 16.71 29.59
CA SER A 312 -17.31 17.24 30.74
C SER A 312 -15.83 17.47 30.41
N VAL A 313 -15.22 18.45 31.08
CA VAL A 313 -13.79 18.76 30.93
C VAL A 313 -12.92 17.56 31.27
N GLU A 314 -13.25 16.82 32.34
CA GLU A 314 -12.51 15.62 32.75
C GLU A 314 -12.54 14.51 31.70
N TYR A 315 -13.67 14.33 31.02
CA TYR A 315 -13.78 13.35 29.95
C TYR A 315 -12.96 13.79 28.73
N LEU A 316 -13.09 15.05 28.32
CA LEU A 316 -12.37 15.60 27.18
C LEU A 316 -10.86 15.50 27.36
N GLU A 317 -10.34 15.86 28.54
CA GLU A 317 -8.91 15.77 28.86
C GLU A 317 -8.41 14.32 28.73
N LYS A 318 -9.10 13.37 29.38
CA LYS A 318 -8.74 11.94 29.35
C LYS A 318 -8.80 11.35 27.94
N ASP A 319 -9.77 11.76 27.13
CA ASP A 319 -9.92 11.26 25.76
C ASP A 319 -8.85 11.87 24.84
N LEU A 320 -8.63 13.18 24.93
CA LEU A 320 -7.66 13.91 24.09
C LEU A 320 -6.21 13.46 24.33
N ILE A 321 -5.84 13.18 25.59
CA ILE A 321 -4.50 12.67 25.95
C ILE A 321 -4.13 11.41 25.16
N LYS A 322 -5.09 10.48 24.95
CA LYS A 322 -4.83 9.24 24.21
C LYS A 322 -4.36 9.54 22.78
N TYR A 323 -5.04 10.46 22.10
CA TYR A 323 -4.71 10.82 20.72
C TYR A 323 -3.44 11.67 20.60
N ILE A 324 -3.09 12.43 21.63
CA ILE A 324 -1.81 13.17 21.69
C ILE A 324 -0.65 12.20 21.86
N VAL A 325 -0.76 11.23 22.77
CA VAL A 325 0.27 10.21 23.00
C VAL A 325 0.50 9.36 21.75
N ASP A 326 -0.58 8.98 21.07
CA ASP A 326 -0.52 8.24 19.80
C ASP A 326 -0.13 9.12 18.60
N LYS A 327 0.17 10.41 18.82
CA LYS A 327 0.55 11.42 17.81
C LYS A 327 -0.46 11.59 16.68
N LYS A 328 -1.71 11.20 16.92
CA LYS A 328 -2.81 11.36 15.98
C LYS A 328 -3.28 12.80 15.94
N VAL A 329 -3.36 13.48 17.08
CA VAL A 329 -3.76 14.89 17.16
C VAL A 329 -2.55 15.73 17.57
N SER A 330 -2.14 16.66 16.71
CA SER A 330 -1.00 17.56 16.97
C SER A 330 -1.43 18.74 17.83
N CYS A 331 -1.67 18.50 19.12
CA CYS A 331 -1.96 19.57 20.08
C CYS A 331 -1.22 19.38 21.40
N ARG A 332 -1.09 20.47 22.16
CA ARG A 332 -0.55 20.50 23.52
C ARG A 332 -1.61 21.04 24.46
N ILE A 333 -1.79 20.34 25.57
CA ILE A 333 -2.67 20.76 26.66
C ILE A 333 -1.80 21.43 27.72
N ASP A 334 -2.05 22.70 27.99
CA ASP A 334 -1.50 23.39 29.14
C ASP A 334 -2.54 23.36 30.28
N ARG A 335 -2.22 22.60 31.32
CA ARG A 335 -3.09 22.39 32.48
C ARG A 335 -3.14 23.60 33.42
N ILE A 336 -2.13 24.47 33.40
CA ILE A 336 -2.10 25.67 34.26
C ILE A 336 -3.04 26.73 33.68
N THR A 337 -2.95 26.95 32.37
CA THR A 337 -3.80 27.94 31.67
C THR A 337 -5.13 27.35 31.18
N MET A 338 -5.34 26.05 31.39
CA MET A 338 -6.51 25.30 30.93
C MET A 338 -6.78 25.53 29.43
N SER A 339 -5.70 25.51 28.63
CA SER A 339 -5.74 25.81 27.20
C SER A 339 -5.16 24.68 26.35
N VAL A 340 -5.77 24.46 25.19
CA VAL A 340 -5.33 23.52 24.16
C VAL A 340 -4.76 24.34 23.02
N SER A 341 -3.46 24.19 22.76
CA SER A 341 -2.78 24.86 21.64
C SER A 341 -2.56 23.87 20.50
N ALA A 342 -2.91 24.27 19.28
CA ALA A 342 -2.64 23.49 18.08
C ALA A 342 -1.15 23.66 17.73
N CYS A 343 -0.41 22.55 17.71
CA CYS A 343 0.95 22.57 17.19
C CYS A 343 0.86 22.43 15.68
N LYS A 344 1.12 23.52 14.95
CA LYS A 344 1.48 23.40 13.54
C LYS A 344 2.71 22.51 13.51
N SER A 345 2.60 21.36 12.85
CA SER A 345 3.74 20.50 12.57
C SER A 345 4.64 21.26 11.59
N GLU A 346 5.46 22.18 12.09
CA GLU A 346 6.77 22.37 11.50
C GLU A 346 7.38 20.97 11.50
N ILE A 347 7.66 20.45 10.31
CA ILE A 347 8.36 19.19 10.16
C ILE A 347 9.72 19.44 10.80
N ASP A 348 9.87 19.07 12.07
CA ASP A 348 11.17 19.04 12.71
C ASP A 348 11.92 17.90 12.02
N TYR A 349 12.64 18.25 10.97
CA TYR A 349 13.43 17.31 10.17
C TYR A 349 14.33 16.47 11.09
N ASN A 350 14.75 17.00 12.24
CA ASN A 350 15.52 16.25 13.23
C ASN A 350 14.71 15.14 13.90
N SER A 351 13.42 15.35 14.22
CA SER A 351 12.59 14.31 14.85
C SER A 351 12.29 13.17 13.87
N TYR A 352 12.03 13.48 12.60
CA TYR A 352 11.84 12.47 11.56
C TYR A 352 13.13 11.68 11.27
N VAL A 353 14.29 12.35 11.28
CA VAL A 353 15.60 11.71 11.13
C VAL A 353 15.91 10.81 12.32
N VAL A 354 15.64 11.26 13.55
CA VAL A 354 15.87 10.46 14.77
C VAL A 354 14.95 9.24 14.82
N GLU A 355 13.67 9.39 14.52
CA GLU A 355 12.71 8.26 14.50
C GLU A 355 13.03 7.25 13.40
N SER A 356 13.29 7.72 12.17
CA SER A 356 13.71 6.86 11.07
C SER A 356 15.03 6.14 11.38
N SER A 357 15.96 6.84 12.07
CA SER A 357 17.24 6.26 12.49
C SER A 357 17.07 5.20 13.58
N ASP A 358 16.20 5.43 14.56
CA ASP A 358 15.94 4.47 15.64
C ASP A 358 15.24 3.20 15.12
N GLU A 359 14.31 3.36 14.19
CA GLU A 359 13.65 2.23 13.54
C GLU A 359 14.64 1.44 12.66
N MET A 360 15.53 2.13 11.94
CA MET A 360 16.66 1.51 11.24
C MET A 360 17.63 0.81 12.19
N LEU A 361 17.99 1.41 13.32
CA LEU A 361 18.90 0.83 14.32
C LEU A 361 18.30 -0.42 14.98
N ARG A 362 16.97 -0.47 15.16
CA ARG A 362 16.27 -1.68 15.62
C ARG A 362 16.26 -2.79 14.56
N MET A 363 16.09 -2.44 13.28
CA MET A 363 16.19 -3.40 12.18
C MET A 363 17.64 -3.92 12.00
N MET A 364 18.64 -3.05 12.09
CA MET A 364 20.06 -3.40 11.98
C MET A 364 20.54 -4.28 13.15
N ARG A 365 20.03 -4.07 14.37
CA ARG A 365 20.36 -4.91 15.55
C ARG A 365 19.93 -6.38 15.41
N LYS A 366 18.96 -6.68 14.54
CA LYS A 366 18.53 -8.05 14.24
C LYS A 366 19.41 -8.77 13.21
N ILE A 367 20.32 -8.05 12.55
CA ILE A 367 21.18 -8.59 11.48
C ILE A 367 22.61 -8.67 12.05
N LEU A 368 23.36 -9.71 11.70
CA LEU A 368 24.76 -10.00 12.09
C LEU A 368 25.79 -8.94 11.62
N VAL A 369 25.41 -7.67 11.56
CA VAL A 369 26.23 -6.54 11.09
C VAL A 369 26.94 -5.89 12.27
N SER A 370 28.27 -5.81 12.22
CA SER A 370 29.05 -5.06 13.21
C SER A 370 28.86 -3.55 13.00
N VAL A 371 27.90 -2.97 13.71
CA VAL A 371 27.60 -1.52 13.69
C VAL A 371 28.79 -0.70 14.23
N SER A 372 29.52 -1.24 15.21
CA SER A 372 30.68 -0.58 15.82
C SER A 372 31.84 -0.42 14.84
N ASP A 373 32.10 -1.43 14.00
CA ASP A 373 33.15 -1.39 12.98
C ASP A 373 32.73 -0.58 11.75
N SER A 374 31.47 -0.68 11.34
CA SER A 374 30.95 0.03 10.16
C SER A 374 30.83 1.55 10.39
N SER A 375 30.57 1.98 11.63
CA SER A 375 30.49 3.40 12.00
C SER A 375 31.87 4.05 12.27
N ARG A 376 32.98 3.30 12.22
CA ARG A 376 34.33 3.87 12.43
C ARG A 376 34.72 4.89 11.36
N TRP A 377 34.20 4.74 10.15
CA TRP A 377 34.40 5.68 9.04
C TRP A 377 33.83 7.06 9.35
N LEU A 378 32.57 7.09 9.83
CA LEU A 378 31.85 8.30 10.25
C LEU A 378 32.54 8.99 11.43
N LYS A 379 33.17 8.22 12.32
CA LYS A 379 33.83 8.74 13.54
C LYS A 379 35.22 9.33 13.30
N ARG A 380 35.98 8.84 12.32
CA ARG A 380 37.40 9.23 12.12
C ARG A 380 37.66 10.04 10.86
N GLY A 381 36.72 10.12 9.92
CA GLY A 381 36.82 10.97 8.74
C GLY A 381 38.00 10.60 7.84
N ASN A 382 39.08 11.39 7.86
CA ASN A 382 40.19 11.30 6.91
C ASN A 382 41.00 10.01 7.10
N ILE A 383 40.88 9.08 6.16
CA ILE A 383 41.42 7.72 6.28
C ILE A 383 42.52 7.52 5.24
N ARG A 384 43.62 6.86 5.65
CA ARG A 384 44.73 6.50 4.74
C ARG A 384 44.27 5.40 3.76
N PRO A 385 44.79 5.36 2.51
CA PRO A 385 44.38 4.37 1.50
C PRO A 385 44.46 2.90 1.96
N ARG A 386 45.44 2.57 2.82
CA ARG A 386 45.57 1.22 3.40
C ARG A 386 44.40 0.88 4.34
N ASN A 387 43.91 1.86 5.10
CA ASN A 387 42.78 1.68 6.01
C ASN A 387 41.45 1.67 5.24
N GLU A 388 41.36 2.42 4.14
CA GLU A 388 40.23 2.40 3.21
C GLU A 388 40.02 0.99 2.62
N ALA A 389 41.09 0.31 2.20
CA ALA A 389 41.02 -1.08 1.74
C ALA A 389 40.48 -2.04 2.83
N VAL A 390 40.87 -1.86 4.09
CA VAL A 390 40.36 -2.66 5.23
C VAL A 390 38.87 -2.39 5.47
N PHE A 391 38.43 -1.14 5.32
CA PHE A 391 37.01 -0.80 5.45
C PHE A 391 36.17 -1.31 4.29
N CYS A 392 36.68 -1.28 3.05
CA CYS A 392 36.04 -1.92 1.90
C CYS A 392 35.89 -3.43 2.12
N TYR A 393 36.89 -4.10 2.70
CA TYR A 393 36.79 -5.52 3.05
C TYR A 393 35.72 -5.81 4.11
N ILE A 394 35.67 -5.01 5.19
CA ILE A 394 34.63 -5.12 6.24
C ILE A 394 33.24 -4.88 5.65
N LYS A 395 33.14 -3.96 4.68
CA LYS A 395 31.91 -3.64 3.95
C LYS A 395 31.45 -4.79 3.06
N ASP A 396 32.34 -5.36 2.24
CA ASP A 396 32.04 -6.55 1.43
C ASP A 396 31.56 -7.69 2.33
N ARG A 397 32.23 -7.92 3.47
CA ARG A 397 31.81 -8.93 4.46
C ARG A 397 30.39 -8.68 4.99
N ASN A 398 30.02 -7.43 5.27
CA ASN A 398 28.69 -7.12 5.83
C ASN A 398 27.58 -7.15 4.78
N VAL A 399 27.87 -6.76 3.53
CA VAL A 399 26.91 -6.78 2.40
C VAL A 399 26.66 -8.21 1.92
N PHE A 400 27.66 -9.09 1.98
CA PHE A 400 27.53 -10.48 1.58
C PHE A 400 27.42 -11.45 2.77
N TRP A 401 27.23 -10.94 3.99
CA TRP A 401 27.11 -11.73 5.23
C TRP A 401 28.25 -12.73 5.47
N GLY A 402 29.46 -12.41 5.03
CA GLY A 402 30.63 -13.28 5.12
C GLY A 402 30.66 -14.44 4.10
N ALA A 403 29.73 -14.46 3.13
CA ALA A 403 29.74 -15.43 2.06
C ALA A 403 30.83 -15.09 1.03
N ASP A 404 31.94 -15.81 1.11
CA ASP A 404 32.99 -15.77 0.08
C ASP A 404 32.54 -16.58 -1.14
N GLY A 405 32.42 -15.93 -2.30
CA GLY A 405 32.01 -16.61 -3.51
C GLY A 405 32.12 -15.76 -4.78
N MET A 406 32.16 -16.43 -5.92
CA MET A 406 32.10 -15.78 -7.24
C MET A 406 30.70 -15.19 -7.48
N CYS A 407 30.63 -14.06 -8.19
CA CYS A 407 29.37 -13.44 -8.57
C CYS A 407 28.51 -14.45 -9.33
N GLN A 408 27.32 -14.75 -8.80
CA GLN A 408 26.42 -15.77 -9.34
C GLN A 408 25.92 -15.45 -10.75
N TYR A 409 26.01 -14.20 -11.17
CA TYR A 409 25.55 -13.74 -12.47
C TYR A 409 26.66 -13.70 -13.53
N CYS A 410 27.90 -13.37 -13.14
CA CYS A 410 29.01 -13.25 -14.10
C CYS A 410 30.01 -14.42 -14.05
N GLY A 411 30.09 -15.13 -12.92
CA GLY A 411 30.99 -16.27 -12.70
C GLY A 411 32.48 -15.99 -12.81
N LYS A 412 32.91 -14.74 -13.01
CA LYS A 412 34.29 -14.38 -13.41
C LYS A 412 35.07 -13.58 -12.36
N SER A 413 34.39 -13.01 -11.36
CA SER A 413 35.01 -12.24 -10.29
C SER A 413 34.28 -12.44 -8.97
N GLY A 414 35.01 -12.24 -7.86
CA GLY A 414 34.45 -12.30 -6.51
C GLY A 414 33.27 -11.33 -6.34
N LYS A 415 32.31 -11.70 -5.49
CA LYS A 415 31.23 -10.81 -5.06
C LYS A 415 31.82 -9.69 -4.20
N THR A 416 32.11 -8.55 -4.81
CA THR A 416 32.46 -7.30 -4.11
C THR A 416 31.46 -6.21 -4.47
N VAL A 417 31.28 -5.25 -3.56
CA VAL A 417 30.42 -4.08 -3.79
C VAL A 417 30.92 -3.29 -5.00
N ASP A 418 32.23 -3.19 -5.17
CA ASP A 418 32.87 -2.56 -6.32
C ASP A 418 32.53 -3.29 -7.63
N HIS A 419 32.56 -4.63 -7.65
CA HIS A 419 32.21 -5.41 -8.83
C HIS A 419 30.74 -5.25 -9.24
N LEU A 420 29.81 -5.23 -8.28
CA LEU A 420 28.38 -4.98 -8.55
C LEU A 420 28.12 -3.53 -9.00
N ALA A 421 28.83 -2.57 -8.42
CA ALA A 421 28.63 -1.14 -8.68
C ALA A 421 29.27 -0.64 -9.99
N THR A 422 30.28 -1.33 -10.53
CA THR A 422 31.03 -0.86 -11.71
C THR A 422 30.86 -1.72 -12.96
N ARG A 423 30.44 -2.99 -12.85
CA ARG A 423 30.43 -3.94 -13.99
C ARG A 423 29.09 -4.63 -14.25
N PHE A 424 28.04 -4.31 -13.49
CA PHE A 424 26.71 -4.90 -13.68
C PHE A 424 25.69 -3.88 -14.22
N GLU A 425 25.53 -3.85 -15.54
CA GLU A 425 24.75 -2.84 -16.29
C GLU A 425 23.27 -2.71 -15.85
N LYS A 426 22.62 -3.80 -15.43
CA LYS A 426 21.17 -3.78 -15.09
C LYS A 426 20.85 -3.13 -13.73
N MET A 427 21.73 -3.23 -12.72
CA MET A 427 21.51 -2.51 -11.44
C MET A 427 22.01 -1.06 -11.53
N LEU A 428 23.14 -0.84 -12.21
CA LEU A 428 23.73 0.49 -12.45
C LEU A 428 22.71 1.44 -13.09
N GLY A 429 22.05 1.03 -14.17
CA GLY A 429 21.15 1.93 -14.91
C GLY A 429 19.90 2.38 -14.14
N HIS A 430 19.41 1.60 -13.17
CA HIS A 430 18.15 1.93 -12.47
C HIS A 430 18.34 2.46 -11.05
N VAL A 431 19.30 1.94 -10.29
CA VAL A 431 19.45 2.31 -8.87
C VAL A 431 20.45 3.46 -8.73
N TYR A 432 21.58 3.40 -9.43
CA TYR A 432 22.59 4.46 -9.40
C TYR A 432 22.11 5.73 -10.11
N THR A 433 21.54 5.62 -11.32
CA THR A 433 20.96 6.76 -12.05
C THR A 433 19.81 7.42 -11.28
N ARG A 434 18.98 6.64 -10.58
CA ARG A 434 17.89 7.18 -9.75
C ARG A 434 18.41 7.93 -8.53
N GLN A 435 19.46 7.42 -7.86
CA GLN A 435 20.10 8.11 -6.73
C GLN A 435 20.81 9.38 -7.20
N HIS A 436 21.53 9.31 -8.32
CA HIS A 436 22.20 10.44 -8.96
C HIS A 436 21.20 11.56 -9.29
N ASN A 437 20.12 11.25 -10.01
CA ASN A 437 19.09 12.24 -10.38
C ASN A 437 18.40 12.91 -9.18
N GLU A 438 18.20 12.18 -8.07
CA GLU A 438 17.61 12.77 -6.85
C GLU A 438 18.59 13.75 -6.16
N VAL A 439 19.89 13.45 -6.16
CA VAL A 439 20.91 14.38 -5.64
C VAL A 439 21.06 15.61 -6.54
N VAL A 440 21.02 15.44 -7.87
CA VAL A 440 20.94 16.55 -8.83
C VAL A 440 19.74 17.45 -8.52
N ARG A 441 18.56 16.86 -8.27
CA ARG A 441 17.34 17.59 -7.91
C ARG A 441 17.50 18.38 -6.61
N CYS A 442 18.11 17.79 -5.59
CA CYS A 442 18.32 18.47 -4.31
C CYS A 442 19.29 19.65 -4.44
N LEU A 443 20.39 19.49 -5.20
CA LEU A 443 21.34 20.56 -5.47
C LEU A 443 20.71 21.68 -6.31
N HIS A 444 19.91 21.32 -7.31
CA HIS A 444 19.15 22.27 -8.12
C HIS A 444 18.15 23.07 -7.27
N LEU A 445 17.37 22.40 -6.42
CA LEU A 445 16.43 23.05 -5.49
C LEU A 445 17.12 23.97 -4.48
N LEU A 446 18.34 23.65 -4.07
CA LEU A 446 19.10 24.47 -3.12
C LEU A 446 19.64 25.74 -3.78
N LEU A 447 20.12 25.64 -5.03
CA LEU A 447 20.48 26.79 -5.86
C LEU A 447 19.24 27.65 -6.24
N GLN A 448 18.02 27.10 -6.13
CA GLN A 448 16.75 27.80 -6.28
C GLN A 448 16.30 28.55 -5.03
N ILE A 449 16.89 28.37 -3.84
CA ILE A 449 16.37 28.98 -2.59
C ILE A 449 16.45 30.52 -2.60
N ASP A 450 17.16 31.14 -3.54
CA ASP A 450 17.05 32.59 -3.78
C ASP A 450 15.97 33.02 -4.80
N ILE A 451 15.40 32.11 -5.61
CA ILE A 451 14.36 32.43 -6.62
C ILE A 451 13.41 31.25 -6.85
N SER A 452 12.15 31.45 -6.48
CA SER A 452 11.06 30.48 -6.57
C SER A 452 10.66 30.10 -8.01
N LEU A 453 10.87 28.83 -8.42
CA LEU A 453 9.96 27.92 -9.18
C LEU A 453 10.72 26.80 -9.91
N ILE A 454 10.05 25.64 -10.02
CA ILE A 454 10.51 24.38 -10.62
C ILE A 454 10.54 24.51 -12.16
N GLN A 455 11.66 24.93 -12.75
CA GLN A 455 11.91 24.87 -14.20
C GLN A 455 13.30 24.26 -14.48
N GLU A 456 13.45 23.52 -15.59
CA GLU A 456 14.73 22.90 -16.03
C GLU A 456 15.79 23.94 -16.46
N ILE A 457 15.35 25.17 -16.72
CA ILE A 457 16.19 26.32 -17.07
C ILE A 457 15.70 27.49 -16.22
N LEU A 458 16.61 28.11 -15.47
CA LEU A 458 16.38 29.35 -14.76
C LEU A 458 17.32 30.40 -15.33
N ASP A 459 16.77 31.46 -15.91
CA ASP A 459 17.55 32.52 -16.55
C ASP A 459 17.04 33.88 -16.08
N ASN A 460 17.91 34.67 -15.45
CA ASN A 460 17.60 36.04 -15.01
C ASN A 460 18.70 37.02 -15.46
N GLU A 461 18.62 38.29 -15.05
CA GLU A 461 19.57 39.32 -15.46
C GLU A 461 21.01 39.09 -14.95
N TYR A 462 21.19 38.27 -13.90
CA TYR A 462 22.45 38.08 -13.20
C TYR A 462 23.10 36.72 -13.46
N ALA A 463 22.32 35.65 -13.58
CA ALA A 463 22.79 34.30 -13.78
C ALA A 463 21.78 33.43 -14.55
N ALA A 464 22.30 32.39 -15.22
CA ALA A 464 21.48 31.33 -15.81
C ALA A 464 21.92 29.96 -15.30
N ILE A 465 21.00 29.19 -14.73
CA ILE A 465 21.21 27.82 -14.27
C ILE A 465 20.48 26.87 -15.23
N ARG A 466 21.16 25.81 -15.67
CA ARG A 466 20.63 24.82 -16.62
C ARG A 466 20.97 23.42 -16.14
N VAL A 467 20.03 22.48 -16.21
CA VAL A 467 20.22 21.08 -15.79
C VAL A 467 20.09 20.16 -16.99
N ASP A 468 21.03 19.23 -17.21
CA ASP A 468 21.01 18.26 -18.31
C ASP A 468 20.87 18.85 -19.73
N ILE A 469 21.40 20.06 -19.97
CA ILE A 469 21.32 20.75 -21.28
C ILE A 469 22.68 20.80 -21.97
N LYS A 470 22.67 20.57 -23.28
CA LYS A 470 23.87 20.70 -24.11
C LYS A 470 24.31 22.15 -24.24
N ILE A 471 25.59 22.42 -24.03
CA ILE A 471 26.15 23.77 -24.20
C ILE A 471 26.32 24.04 -25.70
N LYS A 472 25.83 25.18 -26.20
CA LYS A 472 26.09 25.58 -27.59
C LYS A 472 27.54 26.03 -27.71
N THR A 473 28.32 25.35 -28.55
CA THR A 473 29.74 25.64 -28.81
C THR A 473 29.98 25.62 -30.33
N ASP A 474 30.87 26.49 -30.82
CA ASP A 474 31.19 26.59 -32.25
C ASP A 474 31.90 25.33 -32.79
N VAL A 475 32.49 24.54 -31.89
CA VAL A 475 33.12 23.25 -32.18
C VAL A 475 32.28 22.12 -31.60
N LYS A 476 32.18 21.00 -32.33
CA LYS A 476 31.44 19.82 -31.87
C LYS A 476 32.23 19.07 -30.78
N ILE A 477 31.81 19.25 -29.52
CA ILE A 477 32.41 18.59 -28.35
C ILE A 477 31.72 17.25 -28.08
N ARG A 478 32.49 16.18 -27.85
CA ARG A 478 31.96 14.86 -27.40
C ARG A 478 31.54 14.98 -25.92
N ASN A 479 30.41 14.37 -25.56
CA ASN A 479 29.86 14.35 -24.19
C ASN A 479 29.55 15.74 -23.58
N ASN A 480 29.01 16.65 -24.40
CA ASN A 480 28.71 18.03 -24.02
C ASN A 480 27.35 18.18 -23.33
N ARG A 481 27.07 17.37 -22.30
CA ARG A 481 25.80 17.40 -21.55
C ARG A 481 26.07 17.26 -20.05
N PRO A 482 26.58 18.32 -19.40
CA PRO A 482 26.87 18.31 -17.96
C PRO A 482 25.58 18.30 -17.12
N ASP A 483 25.68 17.79 -15.90
CA ASP A 483 24.52 17.61 -15.00
C ASP A 483 23.92 18.96 -14.58
N ILE A 484 24.73 19.95 -14.16
CA ILE A 484 24.28 21.32 -13.87
C ILE A 484 25.29 22.35 -14.43
N VAL A 485 24.78 23.41 -15.07
CA VAL A 485 25.53 24.55 -15.59
C VAL A 485 25.06 25.81 -14.88
N ILE A 486 25.99 26.62 -14.38
CA ILE A 486 25.73 27.94 -13.81
C ILE A 486 26.52 28.98 -14.61
N LEU A 487 25.83 29.86 -15.31
CA LEU A 487 26.38 31.00 -16.04
C LEU A 487 26.21 32.26 -15.18
N ASP A 488 27.30 32.86 -14.72
CA ASP A 488 27.30 34.20 -14.11
C ASP A 488 27.48 35.24 -15.22
N LYS A 489 26.42 35.99 -15.54
CA LYS A 489 26.40 36.96 -16.64
C LYS A 489 27.21 38.23 -16.32
N LYS A 490 27.37 38.57 -15.04
CA LYS A 490 28.14 39.74 -14.60
C LYS A 490 29.64 39.49 -14.63
N LYS A 491 30.07 38.29 -14.21
CA LYS A 491 31.49 37.90 -14.18
C LYS A 491 31.95 37.16 -15.43
N ASN A 492 31.03 36.91 -16.37
CA ASN A 492 31.22 36.15 -17.59
C ASN A 492 31.89 34.78 -17.33
N LYS A 493 31.45 34.11 -16.27
CA LYS A 493 32.03 32.85 -15.77
C LYS A 493 31.00 31.73 -15.87
N ILE A 494 31.41 30.59 -16.40
CA ILE A 494 30.60 29.37 -16.43
C ILE A 494 31.17 28.38 -15.42
N THR A 495 30.32 27.92 -14.51
CA THR A 495 30.61 26.84 -13.55
C THR A 495 29.84 25.61 -14.00
N LEU A 496 30.57 24.51 -14.25
CA LEU A 496 29.99 23.22 -14.59
C LEU A 496 30.07 22.32 -13.35
N ILE A 497 28.95 21.70 -12.99
CA ILE A 497 28.85 20.73 -11.90
C ILE A 497 28.50 19.40 -12.56
N GLU A 498 29.45 18.48 -12.56
CA GLU A 498 29.24 17.07 -12.92
C GLU A 498 29.33 16.20 -11.66
N LEU A 499 28.38 15.30 -11.52
CA LEU A 499 28.29 14.31 -10.47
C LEU A 499 28.72 12.95 -11.05
N GLY A 500 30.02 12.74 -11.24
CA GLY A 500 30.62 11.45 -11.59
C GLY A 500 31.58 11.50 -12.79
N LEU A 501 32.82 11.06 -12.52
CA LEU A 501 34.07 11.11 -13.32
C LEU A 501 33.97 11.25 -14.84
N ILE A 502 34.50 12.36 -15.38
CA ILE A 502 34.95 12.43 -16.78
C ILE A 502 36.40 12.91 -16.89
N TYR A 503 37.16 12.14 -17.66
CA TYR A 503 38.59 12.26 -17.94
C TYR A 503 38.84 13.24 -19.10
N LYS A 504 39.78 14.17 -18.88
CA LYS A 504 40.44 15.07 -19.86
C LYS A 504 39.58 16.13 -20.56
N CYS A 505 39.26 17.19 -19.83
CA CYS A 505 39.32 18.58 -20.30
C CYS A 505 39.71 19.47 -19.11
N HIS A 506 40.37 20.62 -19.35
CA HIS A 506 40.66 21.60 -18.29
C HIS A 506 39.37 22.32 -17.86
N VAL A 507 38.64 21.67 -16.96
CA VAL A 507 37.55 22.20 -16.15
C VAL A 507 37.98 21.98 -14.70
N GLU A 508 37.69 22.92 -13.80
CA GLU A 508 37.98 22.72 -12.38
C GLU A 508 36.94 21.75 -11.78
N ILE A 509 37.20 20.45 -11.94
CA ILE A 509 36.32 19.36 -11.50
C ILE A 509 36.37 19.23 -9.98
N ILE A 510 35.21 19.26 -9.32
CA ILE A 510 35.06 18.95 -7.88
C ILE A 510 34.47 17.54 -7.75
N PRO A 511 35.27 16.49 -7.50
CA PRO A 511 34.71 15.14 -7.39
C PRO A 511 33.93 15.01 -6.08
N TYR A 512 32.61 14.81 -6.17
CA TYR A 512 31.74 14.33 -5.08
C TYR A 512 31.47 12.84 -5.30
N VAL A 513 31.95 11.99 -4.40
CA VAL A 513 31.78 10.53 -4.50
C VAL A 513 30.76 10.06 -3.46
N MET A 514 29.70 9.42 -3.95
CA MET A 514 28.66 8.80 -3.12
C MET A 514 28.91 7.30 -3.03
N THR A 515 28.91 6.77 -1.81
CA THR A 515 29.02 5.33 -1.55
C THR A 515 27.79 4.84 -0.79
N TRP A 516 27.58 3.52 -0.77
CA TRP A 516 26.44 2.89 -0.08
C TRP A 516 26.27 3.27 1.41
N ASP A 517 27.32 3.73 2.10
CA ASP A 517 27.25 4.10 3.52
C ASP A 517 27.28 5.62 3.75
N GLY A 518 27.28 6.42 2.68
CA GLY A 518 27.32 7.88 2.75
C GLY A 518 28.28 8.53 1.74
N ILE A 519 28.39 9.86 1.85
CA ILE A 519 29.28 10.68 1.00
C ILE A 519 30.72 10.47 1.46
N VAL A 520 31.62 10.17 0.54
CA VAL A 520 33.03 10.01 0.86
C VAL A 520 33.90 10.62 -0.21
N THR A 521 34.72 11.59 0.15
CA THR A 521 35.90 11.92 -0.64
C THR A 521 37.10 12.18 0.27
N LYS A 522 38.31 11.95 -0.25
CA LYS A 522 39.58 12.27 0.43
C LYS A 522 39.71 13.76 0.79
N TYR A 523 38.86 14.62 0.21
CA TYR A 523 38.83 16.07 0.37
C TYR A 523 37.46 16.60 0.84
N HIS A 524 36.61 15.74 1.43
CA HIS A 524 35.20 16.03 1.76
C HIS A 524 35.00 17.37 2.46
N LYS A 525 35.76 17.64 3.53
CA LYS A 525 35.67 18.90 4.30
C LYS A 525 36.08 20.14 3.50
N SER A 526 36.99 20.01 2.53
CA SER A 526 37.43 21.11 1.67
C SER A 526 36.38 21.46 0.63
N HIS A 527 35.76 20.43 0.02
CA HIS A 527 34.70 20.61 -0.97
C HIS A 527 33.40 21.14 -0.37
N LEU A 528 33.05 20.67 0.83
CA LEU A 528 31.84 21.10 1.55
C LEU A 528 31.93 22.58 1.96
N LYS A 529 33.11 23.03 2.39
CA LYS A 529 33.40 24.46 2.65
C LYS A 529 33.37 25.31 1.38
N ARG A 530 33.75 24.74 0.23
CA ARG A 530 33.80 25.47 -1.05
C ARG A 530 32.44 25.57 -1.75
N LEU A 531 31.54 24.62 -1.49
CA LEU A 531 30.16 24.63 -1.98
C LEU A 531 29.15 25.23 -0.99
N GLU A 532 29.62 25.66 0.19
CA GLU A 532 28.79 26.28 1.24
C GLU A 532 27.55 25.44 1.65
N ILE A 533 27.65 24.11 1.56
CA ILE A 533 26.52 23.23 1.89
C ILE A 533 26.28 23.24 3.40
N PRO A 534 25.08 23.61 3.87
CA PRO A 534 24.79 23.68 5.30
C PRO A 534 24.63 22.27 5.91
N MET A 535 24.97 22.16 7.20
CA MET A 535 25.11 20.88 7.91
C MET A 535 23.80 20.06 7.98
N ASN A 536 22.65 20.73 7.99
CA ASN A 536 21.33 20.09 7.92
C ASN A 536 21.08 19.40 6.56
N VAL A 537 21.54 19.99 5.46
CA VAL A 537 21.43 19.43 4.11
C VAL A 537 22.39 18.26 3.94
N GLU A 538 23.60 18.36 4.48
CA GLU A 538 24.54 17.22 4.53
C GLU A 538 23.91 16.02 5.26
N ALA A 539 23.32 16.25 6.44
CA ALA A 539 22.64 15.22 7.21
C ALA A 539 21.43 14.63 6.46
N TYR A 540 20.68 15.46 5.73
CA TYR A 540 19.56 15.01 4.91
C TYR A 540 20.00 14.11 3.76
N ILE A 541 21.04 14.51 3.01
CA ILE A 541 21.60 13.70 1.91
C ILE A 541 22.11 12.36 2.46
N GLN A 542 22.82 12.38 3.59
CA GLN A 542 23.29 11.15 4.24
C GLN A 542 22.12 10.24 4.66
N SER A 543 21.04 10.80 5.21
CA SER A 543 19.87 10.02 5.63
C SER A 543 19.16 9.32 4.47
N ILE A 544 19.06 9.98 3.30
CA ILE A 544 18.45 9.40 2.10
C ILE A 544 19.33 8.25 1.57
N VAL A 545 20.64 8.46 1.49
CA VAL A 545 21.58 7.44 1.03
C VAL A 545 21.49 6.20 1.92
N LEU A 546 21.52 6.38 3.25
CA LEU A 546 21.38 5.28 4.21
C LEU A 546 20.03 4.56 4.08
N LYS A 547 18.93 5.31 3.94
CA LYS A 547 17.59 4.74 3.75
C LYS A 547 17.51 3.87 2.50
N LYS A 548 18.04 4.37 1.39
CA LYS A 548 18.03 3.66 0.11
C LYS A 548 18.92 2.41 0.14
N THR A 549 20.05 2.47 0.83
CA THR A 549 20.91 1.31 1.06
C THR A 549 20.18 0.21 1.83
N VAL A 550 19.47 0.57 2.92
CA VAL A 550 18.66 -0.39 3.68
C VAL A 550 17.52 -0.96 2.83
N GLU A 551 16.82 -0.13 2.06
CA GLU A 551 15.77 -0.59 1.14
C GLU A 551 16.32 -1.61 0.14
N THR A 552 17.49 -1.37 -0.47
CA THR A 552 18.12 -2.31 -1.40
C THR A 552 18.53 -3.62 -0.72
N ILE A 553 19.20 -3.55 0.44
CA ILE A 553 19.60 -4.74 1.21
C ILE A 553 18.38 -5.58 1.61
N SER A 554 17.29 -4.92 2.01
CA SER A 554 16.04 -5.58 2.41
C SER A 554 15.30 -6.18 1.20
N PHE A 555 15.36 -5.51 0.05
CA PHE A 555 14.77 -5.98 -1.21
C PHE A 555 15.50 -7.21 -1.76
N ASP A 556 16.84 -7.24 -1.68
CA ASP A 556 17.63 -8.41 -2.05
C ASP A 556 17.39 -9.60 -1.10
N ARG A 557 17.14 -9.35 0.19
CA ARG A 557 16.71 -10.38 1.15
C ARG A 557 15.33 -10.98 0.82
N GLN A 558 14.37 -10.15 0.39
CA GLN A 558 13.03 -10.60 0.02
C GLN A 558 12.98 -11.41 -1.28
N ARG A 559 13.99 -11.28 -2.16
CA ARG A 559 14.09 -12.03 -3.42
C ARG A 559 14.67 -13.44 -3.29
N GLY A 560 15.10 -13.87 -2.10
CA GLY A 560 15.54 -15.23 -1.85
C GLY A 560 16.84 -15.60 -2.56
N LEU A 561 17.96 -15.19 -1.98
CA LEU A 561 19.20 -15.97 -2.02
C LEU A 561 19.32 -16.78 -0.72
N GLU A 562 18.27 -17.52 -0.36
CA GLU A 562 18.39 -18.72 0.48
C GLU A 562 18.87 -19.90 -0.39
N SER A 563 20.02 -19.73 -1.03
CA SER A 563 20.74 -20.83 -1.66
C SER A 563 22.22 -20.73 -1.33
N GLY A 564 22.60 -21.50 -0.31
CA GLY A 564 23.98 -21.89 -0.04
C GLY A 564 24.64 -21.21 1.16
N LEU A 565 24.16 -21.52 2.38
CA LEU A 565 24.94 -22.12 3.46
C LEU A 565 24.03 -22.41 4.66
#